data_AF-A0A3M3Y5B7-F1
#
_entry.id   AF-A0A3M3Y5B7-F1
#
_cell.length_a   1.000
_cell.length_b   1.000
_cell.length_c   1.000
_cell.angle_alpha   90.00
_cell.angle_beta   90.00
_cell.angle_gamma   90.00
#
_symmetry.space_group_name_H-M   'P 1'
#
loop_
_entity.id
_entity.type
_entity.pdbx_description
1 polymer ?
#
loop_
_entity_poly.entity_id
_entity_poly.type
_entity_poly.pdbx_seq_one_letter_code
_entity_poly.pdbx_strand_id
1 'polypeptide(L)'
;MSDFSPLGIIKSQAKQYGRQHDMKLSAAQEALARQVGFDEYHELVVVAQRNPTDPRLMRAAFGVRDFEEAIHEDDVFSELDQELEHLLSGAMAETNASEFAIGESEVESTAYDHATGVLRLGMSITYEGQQDPDRVYYGRAFFLQAEVDLIRRDGKWSLGEDGVSITSSETDADRDRRTEWEYMTHQQAAEGEEHRPSISMAQAMASGLEISLEDAELLADSEVKAHTSNNGMIHSYWVDVEPYAKGALRADLLARFGTLEFEVDVNPLDDFHPDR
;
A
#
# COMPACT_ATOMS: atom_id res chain seq x y z
N MET A 1 5.31 -40.83 5.22
CA MET A 1 5.97 -39.68 5.86
C MET A 1 6.88 -39.09 4.82
N SER A 2 6.81 -37.78 4.61
CA SER A 2 7.70 -37.17 3.63
C SER A 2 9.15 -37.16 4.12
N ASP A 3 10.10 -37.33 3.20
CA ASP A 3 11.53 -37.31 3.49
C ASP A 3 12.00 -35.95 4.02
N PHE A 4 11.27 -34.87 3.68
CA PHE A 4 11.57 -33.51 4.13
C PHE A 4 10.85 -33.11 5.42
N SER A 5 10.09 -34.01 6.05
CA SER A 5 9.59 -33.77 7.42
C SER A 5 10.75 -33.76 8.42
N PRO A 6 10.64 -33.08 9.58
CA PRO A 6 11.70 -33.09 10.59
C PRO A 6 12.16 -34.50 10.97
N LEU A 7 11.21 -35.42 11.15
CA LEU A 7 11.50 -36.81 11.44
C LEU A 7 12.14 -37.56 10.25
N GLY A 8 11.74 -37.25 9.02
CA GLY A 8 12.36 -37.78 7.80
C GLY A 8 13.83 -37.37 7.70
N ILE A 9 14.11 -36.08 7.91
CA ILE A 9 15.46 -35.51 7.90
C ILE A 9 16.33 -36.14 8.97
N ILE A 10 15.87 -36.19 10.22
CA ILE A 10 16.61 -36.79 11.35
C ILE A 10 16.89 -38.28 11.09
N LYS A 11 15.94 -39.02 10.50
CA LYS A 11 16.17 -40.43 10.11
C LYS A 11 17.25 -40.55 9.03
N SER A 12 17.30 -39.63 8.09
CA SER A 12 18.34 -39.61 7.05
C SER A 12 19.71 -39.32 7.67
N GLN A 13 19.80 -38.30 8.54
CA GLN A 13 21.00 -37.97 9.31
C GLN A 13 21.48 -39.17 10.16
N ALA A 14 20.57 -39.89 10.83
CA ALA A 14 20.89 -41.08 11.61
C ALA A 14 21.52 -42.21 10.76
N LYS A 15 21.03 -42.41 9.53
CA LYS A 15 21.60 -43.37 8.60
C LYS A 15 23.02 -42.96 8.19
N GLN A 16 23.23 -41.69 7.90
CA GLN A 16 24.56 -41.17 7.54
C GLN A 16 25.54 -41.28 8.70
N TYR A 17 25.13 -40.86 9.91
CA TYR A 17 25.91 -40.96 11.13
C TYR A 17 26.29 -42.42 11.45
N GLY A 18 25.33 -43.34 11.35
CA GLY A 18 25.58 -44.76 11.55
C GLY A 18 26.63 -45.33 10.59
N ARG A 19 26.61 -44.90 9.32
CA ARG A 19 27.64 -45.29 8.32
C ARG A 19 29.01 -44.69 8.62
N GLN A 20 29.07 -43.43 9.04
CA GLN A 20 30.32 -42.74 9.33
C GLN A 20 31.03 -43.29 10.58
N HIS A 21 30.26 -43.75 11.57
CA HIS A 21 30.78 -44.22 12.85
C HIS A 21 30.74 -45.75 13.04
N ASP A 22 30.41 -46.51 11.99
CA ASP A 22 30.23 -47.97 12.04
C ASP A 22 29.27 -48.43 13.16
N MET A 23 28.16 -47.70 13.33
CA MET A 23 27.17 -47.94 14.36
C MET A 23 25.89 -48.54 13.79
N LYS A 24 25.20 -49.38 14.58
CA LYS A 24 23.84 -49.82 14.26
C LYS A 24 22.90 -48.62 14.19
N LEU A 25 21.97 -48.63 13.23
CA LEU A 25 21.01 -47.55 13.03
C LEU A 25 20.24 -47.17 14.30
N SER A 26 19.82 -48.14 15.11
CA SER A 26 19.13 -47.89 16.37
C SER A 26 20.00 -47.12 17.37
N ALA A 27 21.29 -47.44 17.45
CA ALA A 27 22.23 -46.73 18.32
C ALA A 27 22.51 -45.30 17.80
N ALA A 28 22.56 -45.12 16.48
CA ALA A 28 22.70 -43.79 15.87
C ALA A 28 21.47 -42.91 16.11
N GLN A 29 20.26 -43.49 16.03
CA GLN A 29 19.01 -42.80 16.33
C GLN A 29 18.94 -42.34 17.79
N GLU A 30 19.29 -43.21 18.74
CA GLU A 30 19.35 -42.85 20.16
C GLU A 30 20.41 -41.78 20.44
N ALA A 31 21.58 -41.87 19.81
CA ALA A 31 22.65 -40.89 19.96
C ALA A 31 22.21 -39.50 19.49
N LEU A 32 21.60 -39.41 18.30
CA LEU A 32 21.10 -38.14 17.78
C LEU A 32 19.95 -37.58 18.62
N ALA A 33 19.00 -38.41 19.07
CA ALA A 33 17.91 -37.97 19.92
C ALA A 33 18.40 -37.31 21.22
N ARG A 34 19.39 -37.92 21.87
CA ARG A 34 20.03 -37.35 23.07
C ARG A 34 20.83 -36.09 22.78
N GLN A 35 21.51 -36.04 21.64
CA GLN A 35 22.27 -34.85 21.24
C GLN A 35 21.39 -33.61 21.11
N VAL A 36 20.14 -33.79 20.69
CA VAL A 36 19.18 -32.69 20.50
C VAL A 36 18.27 -32.47 21.72
N GLY A 37 18.51 -33.21 22.82
CA GLY A 37 17.84 -33.01 24.10
C GLY A 37 16.55 -33.78 24.32
N PHE A 38 16.39 -34.95 23.71
CA PHE A 38 15.38 -35.96 24.08
C PHE A 38 16.02 -37.09 24.90
N ASP A 39 15.27 -37.70 25.80
CA ASP A 39 15.78 -38.80 26.63
C ASP A 39 15.98 -40.09 25.80
N GLU A 40 15.05 -40.33 24.89
CA GLU A 40 15.00 -41.49 23.99
C GLU A 40 14.47 -41.13 22.60
N TYR A 41 14.83 -41.94 21.61
CA TYR A 41 14.34 -41.73 20.24
C TYR A 41 12.81 -41.86 20.12
N HIS A 42 12.17 -42.64 20.99
CA HIS A 42 10.71 -42.74 21.00
C HIS A 42 10.03 -41.40 21.36
N GLU A 43 10.57 -40.68 22.35
CA GLU A 43 10.10 -39.34 22.73
C GLU A 43 10.19 -38.38 21.54
N LEU A 44 11.34 -38.36 20.85
CA LEU A 44 11.54 -37.56 19.64
C LEU A 44 10.46 -37.85 18.58
N VAL A 45 10.18 -39.12 18.32
CA VAL A 45 9.14 -39.53 17.35
C VAL A 45 7.76 -39.03 17.77
N VAL A 46 7.41 -39.14 19.06
CA VAL A 46 6.12 -38.68 19.58
C VAL A 46 6.00 -37.16 19.48
N VAL A 47 7.06 -36.42 19.82
CA VAL A 47 7.08 -34.96 19.70
C VAL A 47 6.99 -34.55 18.24
N ALA A 48 7.72 -35.19 17.33
CA ALA A 48 7.65 -34.87 15.91
C ALA A 48 6.26 -35.10 15.28
N GLN A 49 5.45 -36.00 15.84
CA GLN A 49 4.08 -36.22 15.40
C GLN A 49 3.09 -35.20 15.98
N ARG A 50 3.32 -34.73 17.21
CA ARG A 50 2.40 -33.83 17.92
C ARG A 50 2.71 -32.35 17.70
N ASN A 51 3.99 -32.03 17.62
CA ASN A 51 4.53 -30.68 17.49
C ASN A 51 5.77 -30.70 16.57
N PRO A 52 5.57 -30.69 15.24
CA PRO A 52 6.70 -30.73 14.29
C PRO A 52 7.58 -29.48 14.34
N THR A 53 7.11 -28.38 14.93
CA THR A 53 7.83 -27.12 15.13
C THR A 53 8.45 -26.98 16.52
N ASP A 54 8.57 -28.07 17.29
CA ASP A 54 9.34 -28.05 18.55
C ASP A 54 10.77 -27.52 18.26
N PRO A 55 11.26 -26.48 18.97
CA PRO A 55 12.55 -25.86 18.68
C PRO A 55 13.74 -26.83 18.68
N ARG A 56 13.68 -27.92 19.45
CA ARG A 56 14.71 -28.97 19.44
C ARG A 56 14.70 -29.74 18.13
N LEU A 57 13.52 -30.07 17.62
CA LEU A 57 13.34 -30.73 16.32
C LEU A 57 13.74 -29.81 15.17
N MET A 58 13.31 -28.56 15.22
CA MET A 58 13.65 -27.54 14.23
C MET A 58 15.16 -27.41 14.12
N ARG A 59 15.85 -27.23 15.26
CA ARG A 59 17.31 -27.11 15.27
C ARG A 59 18.02 -28.37 14.77
N ALA A 60 17.50 -29.55 15.11
CA ALA A 60 18.05 -30.82 14.66
C ALA A 60 17.90 -31.04 13.14
N ALA A 61 16.71 -30.77 12.61
CA ALA A 61 16.38 -31.04 11.22
C ALA A 61 16.91 -29.94 10.29
N PHE A 62 16.73 -28.68 10.69
CA PHE A 62 16.88 -27.51 9.84
C PHE A 62 18.04 -26.59 10.24
N GLY A 63 18.65 -26.77 11.42
CA GLY A 63 19.70 -25.89 11.94
C GLY A 63 19.16 -24.65 12.67
N VAL A 64 17.93 -24.23 12.34
CA VAL A 64 17.23 -23.07 12.90
C VAL A 64 16.21 -23.43 13.97
N ARG A 65 15.82 -22.48 14.82
CA ARG A 65 14.75 -22.68 15.81
C ARG A 65 13.39 -22.28 15.26
N ASP A 66 13.40 -21.27 14.40
CA ASP A 66 12.25 -20.78 13.65
C ASP A 66 12.62 -20.70 12.17
N PHE A 67 11.66 -20.90 11.27
CA PHE A 67 11.92 -20.77 9.84
C PHE A 67 12.25 -19.33 9.43
N GLU A 68 11.81 -18.33 10.19
CA GLU A 68 12.20 -16.93 9.97
C GLU A 68 13.72 -16.73 10.06
N GLU A 69 14.41 -17.51 10.90
CA GLU A 69 15.86 -17.43 11.06
C GLU A 69 16.62 -17.97 9.84
N ALA A 70 15.98 -18.77 8.97
CA ALA A 70 16.64 -19.45 7.84
C ALA A 70 17.24 -18.49 6.81
N ILE A 71 16.72 -17.26 6.73
CA ILE A 71 17.27 -16.23 5.84
C ILE A 71 18.65 -15.75 6.27
N HIS A 72 19.00 -15.90 7.55
CA HIS A 72 20.27 -15.47 8.13
C HIS A 72 21.29 -16.60 8.25
N GLU A 73 20.94 -17.81 7.83
CA GLU A 73 21.83 -18.97 7.85
C GLU A 73 22.61 -19.08 6.55
N ASP A 74 23.80 -19.69 6.66
CA ASP A 74 24.72 -19.92 5.54
C ASP A 74 25.00 -18.62 4.75
N ASP A 75 24.85 -18.65 3.42
CA ASP A 75 25.09 -17.51 2.53
C ASP A 75 23.78 -16.95 1.94
N VAL A 76 22.61 -17.37 2.46
CA VAL A 76 21.28 -17.08 1.88
C VAL A 76 21.02 -15.58 1.71
N PHE A 77 21.35 -14.78 2.73
CA PHE A 77 21.14 -13.33 2.65
C PHE A 77 21.97 -12.68 1.55
N SER A 78 23.20 -13.17 1.32
CA SER A 78 24.08 -12.66 0.27
C SER A 78 23.65 -13.13 -1.12
N GLU A 79 23.10 -14.34 -1.22
CA GLU A 79 22.47 -14.84 -2.45
C GLU A 79 21.23 -14.00 -2.79
N LEU A 80 20.41 -13.64 -1.80
CA LEU A 80 19.22 -12.80 -1.98
C LEU A 80 19.60 -11.41 -2.49
N ASP A 81 20.61 -10.78 -1.90
CA ASP A 81 21.09 -9.45 -2.30
C ASP A 81 21.54 -9.43 -3.78
N GLN A 82 22.28 -10.47 -4.21
CA GLN A 82 22.72 -10.64 -5.60
C GLN A 82 21.56 -10.87 -6.57
N GLU A 83 20.58 -11.69 -6.18
CA GLU A 83 19.40 -11.92 -7.02
C GLU A 83 18.53 -10.66 -7.14
N LEU A 84 18.38 -9.88 -6.06
CA LEU A 84 17.69 -8.59 -6.11
C LEU A 84 18.40 -7.59 -7.00
N GLU A 85 19.74 -7.50 -6.94
CA GLU A 85 20.54 -6.66 -7.84
C GLU A 85 20.28 -7.02 -9.31
N HIS A 86 20.26 -8.32 -9.62
CA HIS A 86 19.99 -8.81 -10.97
C HIS A 86 18.55 -8.46 -11.42
N LEU A 87 17.54 -8.78 -10.60
CA LEU A 87 16.13 -8.56 -10.90
C LEU A 87 15.79 -7.07 -11.05
N LEU A 88 16.40 -6.21 -10.23
CA LEU A 88 16.13 -4.77 -10.20
C LEU A 88 17.09 -3.96 -11.06
N SER A 89 18.09 -4.57 -11.70
CA SER A 89 19.09 -3.87 -12.53
C SER A 89 18.50 -2.88 -13.52
N GLY A 90 17.38 -3.22 -14.17
CA GLY A 90 16.66 -2.33 -15.07
C GLY A 90 16.03 -1.13 -14.37
N ALA A 91 15.33 -1.36 -13.26
CA ALA A 91 14.70 -0.30 -12.46
C ALA A 91 15.75 0.60 -11.79
N MET A 92 16.83 0.02 -11.29
CA MET A 92 17.97 0.73 -10.71
C MET A 92 18.60 1.71 -11.71
N ALA A 93 18.68 1.34 -13.00
CA ALA A 93 19.21 2.22 -14.04
C ALA A 93 18.38 3.49 -14.26
N GLU A 94 17.11 3.48 -13.87
CA GLU A 94 16.24 4.67 -13.94
C GLU A 94 16.49 5.62 -12.76
N THR A 95 17.10 5.15 -11.68
CA THR A 95 17.38 5.96 -10.47
C THR A 95 18.67 6.79 -10.61
N ASN A 96 18.88 7.72 -9.66
CA ASN A 96 20.16 8.42 -9.51
C ASN A 96 21.05 7.84 -8.39
N ALA A 97 20.77 6.62 -7.95
CA ALA A 97 21.51 5.93 -6.91
C ALA A 97 22.38 4.79 -7.47
N SER A 98 23.34 4.36 -6.67
CA SER A 98 24.27 3.25 -6.96
C SER A 98 24.61 2.52 -5.67
N GLU A 99 25.38 1.42 -5.73
CA GLU A 99 25.74 0.64 -4.54
C GLU A 99 24.50 0.20 -3.75
N PHE A 100 23.52 -0.37 -4.46
CA PHE A 100 22.31 -0.86 -3.81
C PHE A 100 22.61 -2.07 -2.93
N ALA A 101 21.95 -2.12 -1.79
CA ALA A 101 21.99 -3.24 -0.87
C ALA A 101 20.65 -3.36 -0.13
N ILE A 102 20.40 -4.54 0.43
CA ILE A 102 19.30 -4.73 1.38
C ILE A 102 19.55 -3.86 2.62
N GLY A 103 18.63 -2.93 2.88
CA GLY A 103 18.57 -2.12 4.09
C GLY A 103 17.75 -2.83 5.17
N GLU A 104 16.51 -2.39 5.38
CA GLU A 104 15.58 -3.05 6.29
C GLU A 104 14.87 -4.22 5.61
N SER A 105 14.82 -5.37 6.27
CA SER A 105 14.09 -6.55 5.80
C SER A 105 13.34 -7.22 6.94
N GLU A 106 12.10 -7.63 6.71
CA GLU A 106 11.26 -8.34 7.68
C GLU A 106 10.60 -9.56 7.01
N VAL A 107 10.54 -10.67 7.73
CA VAL A 107 9.79 -11.86 7.31
C VAL A 107 8.36 -11.74 7.83
N GLU A 108 7.40 -11.59 6.92
CA GLU A 108 5.98 -11.43 7.24
C GLU A 108 5.25 -12.77 7.36
N SER A 109 5.72 -13.79 6.64
CA SER A 109 5.11 -15.11 6.67
C SER A 109 6.11 -16.22 6.33
N THR A 110 5.86 -17.41 6.87
CA THR A 110 6.64 -18.62 6.58
C THR A 110 5.73 -19.79 6.25
N ALA A 111 6.09 -20.56 5.22
CA ALA A 111 5.37 -21.76 4.83
C ALA A 111 6.35 -22.83 4.34
N TYR A 112 6.47 -23.92 5.09
CA TYR A 112 7.32 -25.05 4.72
C TYR A 112 6.51 -26.20 4.14
N ASP A 113 6.80 -26.58 2.89
CA ASP A 113 6.19 -27.74 2.27
C ASP A 113 6.99 -29.00 2.56
N HIS A 114 6.42 -29.85 3.41
CA HIS A 114 7.02 -31.14 3.72
C HIS A 114 7.14 -32.05 2.50
N ALA A 115 6.33 -31.92 1.45
CA ALA A 115 6.37 -32.81 0.28
C ALA A 115 7.55 -32.50 -0.65
N THR A 116 7.86 -31.21 -0.84
CA THR A 116 8.93 -30.75 -1.75
C THR A 116 10.21 -30.37 -1.02
N GLY A 117 10.13 -30.04 0.28
CA GLY A 117 11.26 -29.56 1.08
C GLY A 117 11.59 -28.09 0.84
N VAL A 118 10.66 -27.33 0.26
CA VAL A 118 10.80 -25.89 0.01
C VAL A 118 10.22 -25.11 1.19
N LEU A 119 11.00 -24.14 1.67
CA LEU A 119 10.56 -23.14 2.63
C LEU A 119 10.27 -21.83 1.89
N ARG A 120 9.01 -21.39 1.89
CA ARG A 120 8.63 -20.09 1.36
C ARG A 120 8.60 -19.05 2.47
N LEU A 121 9.28 -17.94 2.23
CA LEU A 121 9.27 -16.76 3.09
C LEU A 121 8.58 -15.62 2.33
N GLY A 122 7.52 -15.06 2.91
CA GLY A 122 7.00 -13.77 2.46
C GLY A 122 7.77 -12.66 3.16
N MET A 123 8.39 -11.75 2.41
CA MET A 123 9.30 -10.75 2.94
C MET A 123 8.94 -9.33 2.47
N SER A 124 9.04 -8.39 3.40
CA SER A 124 9.09 -6.96 3.12
C SER A 124 10.55 -6.52 3.12
N ILE A 125 11.02 -5.94 2.02
CA ILE A 125 12.44 -5.60 1.83
C ILE A 125 12.53 -4.15 1.35
N THR A 126 13.35 -3.37 2.04
CA THR A 126 13.79 -2.05 1.57
C THR A 126 15.15 -2.20 0.94
N TYR A 127 15.23 -2.00 -0.38
CA TYR A 127 16.46 -2.09 -1.15
C TYR A 127 16.94 -0.68 -1.47
N GLU A 128 18.04 -0.26 -0.85
CA GLU A 128 18.48 1.14 -0.84
C GLU A 128 19.82 1.31 -1.53
N GLY A 129 19.92 2.36 -2.34
CA GLY A 129 21.16 2.80 -2.97
C GLY A 129 21.70 4.09 -2.38
N GLN A 130 23.00 4.29 -2.54
CA GLN A 130 23.66 5.56 -2.28
C GLN A 130 23.39 6.54 -3.41
N GLN A 131 22.77 7.66 -3.05
CA GLN A 131 22.47 8.74 -3.98
C GLN A 131 23.76 9.43 -4.45
N ASP A 132 23.86 9.68 -5.76
CA ASP A 132 24.89 10.54 -6.32
C ASP A 132 24.54 12.03 -6.04
N PRO A 133 25.34 12.75 -5.23
CA PRO A 133 25.05 14.15 -4.87
C PRO A 133 25.17 15.12 -6.05
N ASP A 134 25.86 14.73 -7.13
CA ASP A 134 26.07 15.56 -8.30
C ASP A 134 24.96 15.36 -9.37
N ARG A 135 24.00 14.45 -9.13
CA ARG A 135 22.88 14.16 -10.04
C ARG A 135 21.54 14.59 -9.45
N VAL A 136 20.62 15.01 -10.34
CA VAL A 136 19.23 15.32 -9.97
C VAL A 136 18.57 14.10 -9.34
N TYR A 137 17.85 14.30 -8.24
CA TYR A 137 17.14 13.24 -7.52
C TYR A 137 16.10 12.55 -8.41
N TYR A 138 16.15 11.23 -8.45
CA TYR A 138 15.22 10.38 -9.20
C TYR A 138 14.93 9.08 -8.44
N GLY A 139 14.85 9.18 -7.11
CA GLY A 139 14.66 8.05 -6.20
C GLY A 139 15.95 7.28 -5.86
N ARG A 140 15.98 6.68 -4.67
CA ARG A 140 17.12 5.91 -4.15
C ARG A 140 16.72 4.60 -3.47
N ALA A 141 15.44 4.35 -3.23
CA ALA A 141 14.97 3.20 -2.48
C ALA A 141 13.80 2.51 -3.18
N PHE A 142 13.81 1.18 -3.13
CA PHE A 142 12.71 0.32 -3.54
C PHE A 142 12.12 -0.37 -2.32
N PHE A 143 10.82 -0.23 -2.14
CA PHE A 143 10.03 -0.95 -1.14
C PHE A 143 9.39 -2.15 -1.82
N LEU A 144 9.87 -3.33 -1.47
CA LEU A 144 9.55 -4.59 -2.13
C LEU A 144 8.71 -5.47 -1.22
N GLN A 145 7.76 -6.17 -1.82
CA GLN A 145 7.14 -7.36 -1.27
C GLN A 145 7.59 -8.53 -2.14
N ALA A 146 8.20 -9.54 -1.53
CA ALA A 146 8.81 -10.65 -2.25
C ALA A 146 8.45 -12.00 -1.62
N GLU A 147 8.29 -13.01 -2.45
CA GLU A 147 8.31 -14.42 -2.03
C GLU A 147 9.70 -14.97 -2.27
N VAL A 148 10.33 -15.50 -1.22
CA VAL A 148 11.66 -16.10 -1.24
C VAL A 148 11.55 -17.58 -0.90
N ASP A 149 11.79 -18.43 -1.89
CA ASP A 149 11.82 -19.89 -1.76
C ASP A 149 13.23 -20.36 -1.43
N LEU A 150 13.39 -20.95 -0.24
CA LEU A 150 14.63 -21.56 0.24
C LEU A 150 14.56 -23.08 0.15
N ILE A 151 15.70 -23.69 -0.17
CA ILE A 151 15.87 -25.14 -0.16
C ILE A 151 17.02 -25.52 0.77
N ARG A 152 16.90 -26.70 1.38
CA ARG A 152 17.97 -27.23 2.24
C ARG A 152 18.60 -28.48 1.64
N ARG A 153 19.90 -28.41 1.35
CA ARG A 153 20.67 -29.54 0.79
C ARG A 153 21.96 -29.72 1.58
N ASP A 154 22.31 -30.99 1.85
CA ASP A 154 23.53 -31.36 2.60
C ASP A 154 23.73 -30.62 3.94
N GLY A 155 22.61 -30.22 4.56
CA GLY A 155 22.63 -29.53 5.84
C GLY A 155 22.66 -28.00 5.76
N LYS A 156 22.72 -27.43 4.55
CA LYS A 156 22.82 -25.98 4.30
C LYS A 156 21.59 -25.43 3.61
N TRP A 157 21.21 -24.21 3.96
CA TRP A 157 20.21 -23.43 3.26
C TRP A 157 20.82 -22.73 2.05
N SER A 158 20.04 -22.63 0.98
CA SER A 158 20.35 -21.83 -0.20
C SER A 158 19.04 -21.34 -0.83
N LEU A 159 19.12 -20.33 -1.69
CA LEU A 159 17.99 -19.96 -2.54
C LEU A 159 17.61 -21.14 -3.46
N GLY A 160 16.31 -21.25 -3.73
CA GLY A 160 15.77 -22.11 -4.78
C GLY A 160 16.16 -21.61 -6.18
N GLU A 161 16.00 -22.48 -7.18
CA GLU A 161 16.07 -22.07 -8.60
C GLU A 161 14.88 -21.14 -8.90
N ASP A 162 15.16 -19.95 -9.44
CA ASP A 162 14.18 -18.84 -9.52
C ASP A 162 13.50 -18.55 -8.16
N GLY A 163 14.27 -18.68 -7.08
CA GLY A 163 13.76 -18.65 -5.71
C GLY A 163 13.30 -17.28 -5.21
N VAL A 164 13.39 -16.22 -6.01
CA VAL A 164 12.96 -14.86 -5.62
C VAL A 164 11.91 -14.37 -6.61
N SER A 165 10.74 -14.02 -6.08
CA SER A 165 9.62 -13.48 -6.86
C SER A 165 9.11 -12.20 -6.23
N ILE A 166 9.32 -11.06 -6.90
CA ILE A 166 8.83 -9.76 -6.46
C ILE A 166 7.32 -9.67 -6.79
N THR A 167 6.48 -9.58 -5.76
CA THR A 167 5.02 -9.47 -5.89
C THR A 167 4.55 -8.03 -6.00
N SER A 168 5.28 -7.10 -5.37
CA SER A 168 5.07 -5.66 -5.47
C SER A 168 6.39 -4.91 -5.33
N SER A 169 6.53 -3.81 -6.04
CA SER A 169 7.65 -2.89 -5.94
C SER A 169 7.16 -1.46 -6.03
N GLU A 170 7.55 -0.62 -5.08
CA GLU A 170 7.24 0.81 -5.07
C GLU A 170 8.52 1.61 -4.82
N THR A 171 8.76 2.69 -5.57
CA THR A 171 9.91 3.56 -5.33
C THR A 171 9.58 4.65 -4.30
N ASP A 172 10.60 5.20 -3.66
CA ASP A 172 10.47 6.43 -2.87
C ASP A 172 9.92 7.60 -3.70
N ALA A 173 10.38 7.75 -4.95
CA ALA A 173 9.85 8.76 -5.87
C ALA A 173 8.34 8.58 -6.17
N ASP A 174 7.84 7.34 -6.22
CA ASP A 174 6.41 7.07 -6.40
C ASP A 174 5.60 7.41 -5.15
N ARG A 175 6.14 7.12 -3.96
CA ARG A 175 5.53 7.52 -2.69
C ARG A 175 5.44 9.03 -2.56
N ASP A 176 6.52 9.74 -2.86
CA ASP A 176 6.57 11.20 -2.82
C ASP A 176 5.50 11.80 -3.76
N ARG A 177 5.43 11.30 -5.00
CA ARG A 177 4.42 11.72 -5.97
C ARG A 177 3.00 11.47 -5.47
N ARG A 178 2.71 10.31 -4.86
CA ARG A 178 1.39 10.02 -4.29
C ARG A 178 1.03 11.01 -3.18
N THR A 179 1.96 11.29 -2.26
CA THR A 179 1.73 12.23 -1.17
C THR A 179 1.47 13.65 -1.67
N GLU A 180 2.20 14.10 -2.70
CA GLU A 180 1.92 15.40 -3.34
C GLU A 180 0.51 15.45 -3.94
N TRP A 181 0.07 14.38 -4.61
CA TRP A 181 -1.28 14.31 -5.19
C TRP A 181 -2.37 14.31 -4.14
N GLU A 182 -2.18 13.57 -3.05
CA GLU A 182 -3.11 13.57 -1.90
C GLU A 182 -3.22 14.96 -1.28
N TYR A 183 -2.08 15.64 -1.07
CA TYR A 183 -2.06 17.01 -0.57
C TYR A 183 -2.81 17.98 -1.50
N MET A 184 -2.55 17.91 -2.80
CA MET A 184 -3.23 18.74 -3.81
C MET A 184 -4.74 18.48 -3.85
N THR A 185 -5.17 17.22 -3.70
CA THR A 185 -6.59 16.84 -3.66
C THR A 185 -7.28 17.41 -2.43
N HIS A 186 -6.62 17.34 -1.27
CA HIS A 186 -7.11 17.97 -0.03
C HIS A 186 -7.20 19.48 -0.16
N GLN A 187 -6.22 20.13 -0.79
CA GLN A 187 -6.25 21.57 -1.03
C GLN A 187 -7.40 21.95 -1.97
N GLN A 188 -7.61 21.22 -3.07
CA GLN A 188 -8.74 21.48 -3.97
C GLN A 188 -10.09 21.27 -3.29
N ALA A 189 -10.22 20.27 -2.42
CA ALA A 189 -11.44 20.06 -1.64
C ALA A 189 -11.70 21.22 -0.66
N ALA A 190 -10.65 21.70 0.02
CA ALA A 190 -10.75 22.85 0.92
C ALA A 190 -11.09 24.15 0.17
N GLU A 191 -10.46 24.40 -0.98
CA GLU A 191 -10.79 25.55 -1.85
C GLU A 191 -12.23 25.44 -2.37
N GLY A 192 -12.71 24.24 -2.73
CA GLY A 192 -14.11 24.01 -3.13
C GLY A 192 -15.11 24.22 -1.99
N GLU A 193 -14.73 23.99 -0.73
CA GLU A 193 -15.56 24.31 0.43
C GLU A 193 -15.57 25.80 0.78
N GLU A 194 -14.46 26.52 0.59
CA GLU A 194 -14.40 27.98 0.77
C GLU A 194 -15.19 28.75 -0.31
N HIS A 195 -15.30 28.22 -1.53
CA HIS A 195 -16.07 28.81 -2.63
C HIS A 195 -17.52 28.31 -2.69
N ARG A 196 -17.99 27.60 -1.65
CA ARG A 196 -19.37 27.15 -1.59
C ARG A 196 -20.27 28.36 -1.33
N PRO A 197 -21.32 28.58 -2.15
CA PRO A 197 -22.18 29.74 -2.01
C PRO A 197 -22.72 29.86 -0.57
N SER A 198 -22.44 30.99 0.08
CA SER A 198 -22.71 31.20 1.52
C SER A 198 -24.21 31.34 1.83
N ILE A 199 -24.99 31.64 0.79
CA ILE A 199 -26.44 31.85 0.81
C ILE A 199 -27.10 31.18 -0.40
N SER A 200 -28.37 30.80 -0.26
CA SER A 200 -29.13 30.23 -1.37
C SER A 200 -29.60 31.31 -2.35
N MET A 201 -29.86 30.91 -3.61
CA MET A 201 -30.44 31.79 -4.64
C MET A 201 -31.72 32.50 -4.18
N ALA A 202 -32.57 31.82 -3.42
CA ALA A 202 -33.76 32.43 -2.82
C ALA A 202 -33.42 33.51 -1.77
N GLN A 203 -32.37 33.33 -0.97
CA GLN A 203 -31.91 34.35 -0.03
C GLN A 203 -31.32 35.56 -0.74
N ALA A 204 -30.53 35.34 -1.80
CA ALA A 204 -30.01 36.40 -2.66
C ALA A 204 -31.16 37.21 -3.30
N MET A 205 -32.19 36.54 -3.82
CA MET A 205 -33.38 37.16 -4.41
C MET A 205 -34.22 37.93 -3.39
N ALA A 206 -34.45 37.37 -2.21
CA ALA A 206 -35.19 38.04 -1.14
C ALA A 206 -34.50 39.35 -0.73
N SER A 207 -33.18 39.33 -0.61
CA SER A 207 -32.39 40.52 -0.28
C SER A 207 -32.33 41.53 -1.43
N GLY A 208 -32.13 41.06 -2.67
CA GLY A 208 -31.95 41.93 -3.84
C GLY A 208 -33.23 42.62 -4.30
N LEU A 209 -34.38 41.94 -4.21
CA LEU A 209 -35.68 42.48 -4.63
C LEU A 209 -36.51 43.04 -3.46
N GLU A 210 -35.99 42.95 -2.23
CA GLU A 210 -36.69 43.31 -0.99
C GLU A 210 -38.07 42.63 -0.91
N ILE A 211 -38.10 41.31 -1.10
CA ILE A 211 -39.28 40.45 -1.04
C ILE A 211 -39.14 39.41 0.07
N SER A 212 -40.24 38.73 0.41
CA SER A 212 -40.18 37.66 1.41
C SER A 212 -39.39 36.45 0.88
N LEU A 213 -38.80 35.65 1.78
CA LEU A 213 -38.07 34.43 1.39
C LEU A 213 -39.01 33.43 0.69
N GLU A 214 -40.26 33.33 1.12
CA GLU A 214 -41.29 32.46 0.52
C GLU A 214 -41.61 32.87 -0.92
N ASP A 215 -41.68 34.18 -1.19
CA ASP A 215 -41.86 34.70 -2.55
C ASP A 215 -40.59 34.51 -3.41
N ALA A 216 -39.41 34.64 -2.79
CA ALA A 216 -38.14 34.47 -3.47
C ALA A 216 -37.84 33.01 -3.84
N GLU A 217 -38.31 32.04 -3.05
CA GLU A 217 -38.23 30.62 -3.38
C GLU A 217 -38.98 30.28 -4.67
N LEU A 218 -40.08 30.98 -4.95
CA LEU A 218 -40.81 30.82 -6.22
C LEU A 218 -40.00 31.28 -7.43
N LEU A 219 -39.01 32.16 -7.21
CA LEU A 219 -38.16 32.74 -8.25
C LEU A 219 -36.78 32.09 -8.33
N ALA A 220 -36.45 31.12 -7.46
CA ALA A 220 -35.12 30.55 -7.34
C ALA A 220 -34.62 29.85 -8.62
N ASP A 221 -35.55 29.37 -9.46
CA ASP A 221 -35.25 28.71 -10.74
C ASP A 221 -35.19 29.69 -11.94
N SER A 222 -35.27 31.00 -11.69
CA SER A 222 -35.26 32.01 -12.75
C SER A 222 -33.92 32.02 -13.50
N GLU A 223 -33.96 32.29 -14.81
CA GLU A 223 -32.75 32.32 -15.64
C GLU A 223 -31.88 33.52 -15.24
N VAL A 224 -30.62 33.25 -14.88
CA VAL A 224 -29.63 34.26 -14.51
C VAL A 224 -28.60 34.41 -15.62
N LYS A 225 -28.44 35.61 -16.16
CA LYS A 225 -27.43 35.96 -17.16
C LYS A 225 -26.42 36.93 -16.56
N ALA A 226 -25.16 36.51 -16.51
CA ALA A 226 -24.08 37.37 -16.02
C ALA A 226 -23.79 38.51 -17.02
N HIS A 227 -23.83 39.75 -16.54
CA HIS A 227 -23.41 40.91 -17.31
C HIS A 227 -21.89 41.10 -17.14
N THR A 228 -21.14 40.59 -18.13
CA THR A 228 -19.67 40.64 -18.13
C THR A 228 -19.18 41.87 -18.87
N SER A 229 -18.19 42.56 -18.29
CA SER A 229 -17.46 43.62 -18.98
C SER A 229 -16.42 43.06 -19.94
N ASN A 230 -15.86 43.92 -20.81
CA ASN A 230 -14.89 43.54 -21.84
C ASN A 230 -13.60 42.88 -21.32
N ASN A 231 -13.33 42.92 -20.00
CA ASN A 231 -12.19 42.26 -19.37
C ASN A 231 -12.57 40.94 -18.65
N GLY A 232 -13.83 40.47 -18.80
CA GLY A 232 -14.33 39.24 -18.20
C GLY A 232 -14.86 39.37 -16.76
N MET A 233 -14.82 40.56 -16.15
CA MET A 233 -15.37 40.78 -14.80
C MET A 233 -16.89 40.98 -14.88
N ILE A 234 -17.62 40.28 -14.01
CA ILE A 234 -19.08 40.42 -13.84
C ILE A 234 -19.34 41.67 -12.97
N HIS A 235 -20.23 42.55 -13.43
CA HIS A 235 -20.61 43.76 -12.67
C HIS A 235 -22.07 43.75 -12.20
N SER A 236 -22.88 42.84 -12.73
CA SER A 236 -24.27 42.64 -12.34
C SER A 236 -24.80 41.35 -12.97
N TYR A 237 -25.94 40.88 -12.47
CA TYR A 237 -26.67 39.76 -13.04
C TYR A 237 -28.04 40.23 -13.53
N TRP A 238 -28.41 39.82 -14.74
CA TRP A 238 -29.77 39.97 -15.25
C TRP A 238 -30.57 38.73 -14.94
N VAL A 239 -31.72 38.91 -14.29
CA VAL A 239 -32.59 37.81 -13.91
C VAL A 239 -33.96 38.04 -14.53
N ASP A 240 -34.38 37.11 -15.37
CA ASP A 240 -35.74 37.07 -15.92
C ASP A 240 -36.62 36.22 -15.02
N VAL A 241 -37.48 36.88 -14.25
CA VAL A 241 -38.42 36.22 -13.33
C VAL A 241 -39.81 36.07 -13.95
N GLU A 242 -40.03 36.52 -15.19
CA GLU A 242 -41.33 36.45 -15.86
C GLU A 242 -41.92 35.02 -15.91
N PRO A 243 -41.14 33.95 -16.14
CA PRO A 243 -41.68 32.59 -16.18
C PRO A 243 -42.19 32.09 -14.81
N TYR A 244 -41.70 32.68 -13.72
CA TYR A 244 -41.85 32.16 -12.36
C TYR A 244 -42.72 33.06 -11.46
N ALA A 245 -42.72 34.37 -11.67
CA ALA A 245 -43.53 35.32 -10.93
C ALA A 245 -45.04 35.12 -11.24
N LYS A 246 -45.85 34.77 -10.23
CA LYS A 246 -47.29 34.51 -10.39
C LYS A 246 -48.13 35.32 -9.42
N GLY A 247 -49.38 35.60 -9.80
CA GLY A 247 -50.41 36.16 -8.91
C GLY A 247 -50.05 37.53 -8.32
N ALA A 248 -50.12 37.63 -6.98
CA ALA A 248 -49.86 38.87 -6.25
C ALA A 248 -48.41 39.34 -6.37
N LEU A 249 -47.44 38.41 -6.38
CA LEU A 249 -46.01 38.72 -6.52
C LEU A 249 -45.71 39.38 -7.87
N ARG A 250 -46.25 38.83 -8.97
CA ARG A 250 -46.10 39.43 -10.31
C ARG A 250 -46.68 40.84 -10.38
N ALA A 251 -47.85 41.04 -9.78
CA ALA A 251 -48.50 42.35 -9.77
C ALA A 251 -47.71 43.38 -8.95
N ASP A 252 -47.16 42.97 -7.80
CA ASP A 252 -46.31 43.82 -6.96
C ASP A 252 -45.02 44.22 -7.67
N LEU A 253 -44.30 43.25 -8.25
CA LEU A 253 -43.04 43.49 -8.98
C LEU A 253 -43.24 44.42 -10.18
N LEU A 254 -44.29 44.19 -10.99
CA LEU A 254 -44.64 45.09 -12.10
C LEU A 254 -45.05 46.49 -11.63
N ALA A 255 -45.75 46.60 -10.49
CA ALA A 255 -46.16 47.90 -9.96
C ALA A 255 -44.98 48.70 -9.39
N ARG A 256 -44.02 48.02 -8.76
CA ARG A 256 -42.85 48.64 -8.12
C ARG A 256 -41.77 49.01 -9.14
N PHE A 257 -41.52 48.15 -10.12
CA PHE A 257 -40.35 48.27 -10.99
C PHE A 257 -40.68 48.42 -12.48
N GLY A 258 -41.93 48.19 -12.88
CA GLY A 258 -42.37 48.35 -14.27
C GLY A 258 -41.89 47.27 -15.25
N THR A 259 -41.11 46.30 -14.78
CA THR A 259 -40.53 45.18 -15.55
C THR A 259 -40.46 43.91 -14.69
N LEU A 260 -40.24 42.76 -15.32
CA LEU A 260 -39.95 41.46 -14.67
C LEU A 260 -38.54 40.95 -15.03
N GLU A 261 -37.74 41.77 -15.71
CA GLU A 261 -36.31 41.56 -15.92
C GLU A 261 -35.56 42.51 -14.98
N PHE A 262 -34.77 41.95 -14.06
CA PHE A 262 -34.10 42.70 -13.01
C PHE A 262 -32.59 42.63 -13.15
N GLU A 263 -31.94 43.77 -12.99
CA GLU A 263 -30.51 43.83 -12.73
C GLU A 263 -30.29 43.74 -11.22
N VAL A 264 -29.63 42.67 -10.78
CA VAL A 264 -29.27 42.44 -9.39
C VAL A 264 -27.77 42.74 -9.22
N ASP A 265 -27.43 43.57 -8.23
CA ASP A 265 -26.06 43.93 -7.88
C ASP A 265 -25.26 42.65 -7.52
N VAL A 266 -23.94 42.72 -7.71
CA VAL A 266 -23.05 41.59 -7.43
C VAL A 266 -23.01 41.28 -5.94
N ASN A 267 -23.12 42.27 -5.03
CA ASN A 267 -23.01 42.02 -3.59
C ASN A 267 -23.92 40.92 -3.00
N PRO A 268 -25.24 40.86 -3.31
CA PRO A 268 -26.11 39.75 -2.86
C PRO A 268 -25.92 38.44 -3.65
N LEU A 269 -25.19 38.43 -4.77
CA LEU A 269 -24.95 37.27 -5.64
C LEU A 269 -23.47 36.88 -5.76
N ASP A 270 -22.56 37.58 -5.10
CA ASP A 270 -21.11 37.30 -5.05
C ASP A 270 -20.87 36.00 -4.27
N ASP A 271 -21.75 35.71 -3.31
CA ASP A 271 -21.86 34.44 -2.62
C ASP A 271 -22.65 33.40 -3.44
N PHE A 272 -22.96 33.65 -4.71
CA PHE A 272 -23.56 32.69 -5.64
C PHE A 272 -22.66 32.54 -6.87
N HIS A 273 -21.86 31.48 -6.89
CA HIS A 273 -21.24 31.02 -8.13
C HIS A 273 -22.19 30.02 -8.78
N PRO A 274 -22.86 30.36 -9.91
CA PRO A 274 -23.54 29.33 -10.68
C PRO A 274 -22.50 28.29 -11.10
N ASP A 275 -22.76 27.03 -10.74
CA ASP A 275 -21.97 25.90 -11.19
C ASP A 275 -21.69 26.04 -12.69
N ARG A 276 -20.40 26.02 -13.05
CA ARG A 276 -19.96 25.96 -14.45
C ARG A 276 -20.36 24.65 -15.11
#